data_AF-A0A2J6SIE9-F1
#
_entry.id   AF-A0A2J6SIE9-F1
#
_cell.length_a   1.000
_cell.length_b   1.000
_cell.length_c   1.000
_cell.angle_alpha   90.00
_cell.angle_beta   90.00
_cell.angle_gamma   90.00
#
_symmetry.space_group_name_H-M   'P 1'
#
loop_
_entity.id
_entity.type
_entity.pdbx_description
1 polymer ?
#
loop_
_entity_poly.entity_id
_entity_poly.type
_entity_poly.pdbx_seq_one_letter_code
_entity_poly.pdbx_strand_id
1 'polypeptide(L)'
;MGACMSTSSEQEEMKKRSQQIDKTLEEDSRRLRRECKILLLGSGESGKSTIVKQMKIIHQKGYSVDELALYRSTIYKNLVDCAKALIGAMRQFGIDPATPTNVEFSDYLMEYQVDPDPHTPLAPKVGEAVTSLWQDRSIEKVMERQSEFYLMDSAPYFFEEATRIAAPEYIPVEADVLRARTKTTGIYETRFSMGSLSIHMFDVGGQRSERKKWIHCFENVTSIIFCVALSEYDQVLLEESNQNRMMESLVLFDSVVNSRWFMRTSIILFLNKVDLFRQKLGRSPLSNYFPDYSGGNDINRASKYLLWRFNQVNRAHLNLYPHLTQATDTSNIRLVFAAVKETILQNALKDSGIL
;
A
#
# COMPACT_ATOMS: atom_id res chain seq x y z
N MET A 1 -44.54 -28.62 34.14
CA MET A 1 -43.68 -29.54 33.36
C MET A 1 -44.23 -29.57 31.94
N GLY A 2 -43.65 -28.82 31.00
CA GLY A 2 -44.06 -28.82 29.60
C GLY A 2 -43.06 -29.63 28.78
N ALA A 3 -43.46 -30.82 28.36
CA ALA A 3 -42.68 -31.67 27.45
C ALA A 3 -43.27 -31.55 26.04
N CYS A 4 -42.68 -30.69 25.21
CA CYS A 4 -42.95 -30.68 23.78
C CYS A 4 -42.23 -31.88 23.15
N MET A 5 -42.97 -32.95 22.83
CA MET A 5 -42.47 -34.08 22.06
C MET A 5 -42.39 -33.68 20.57
N SER A 6 -41.17 -33.48 20.06
CA SER A 6 -40.90 -33.41 18.62
C SER A 6 -41.28 -34.73 17.94
N THR A 7 -41.92 -34.68 16.78
CA THR A 7 -42.34 -35.87 16.01
C THR A 7 -41.13 -36.63 15.46
N SER A 8 -41.23 -37.95 15.25
CA SER A 8 -40.11 -38.78 14.74
C SER A 8 -39.59 -38.32 13.36
N SER A 9 -40.47 -37.80 12.52
CA SER A 9 -40.12 -37.19 11.23
C SER A 9 -39.29 -35.91 11.38
N GLU A 10 -39.62 -35.05 12.35
CA GLU A 10 -38.83 -33.85 12.65
C GLU A 10 -37.45 -34.23 13.20
N GLN A 11 -37.35 -35.29 14.01
CA GLN A 11 -36.06 -35.78 14.52
C GLN A 11 -35.17 -36.35 13.39
N GLU A 12 -35.74 -37.07 12.43
CA GLU A 12 -35.00 -37.56 11.26
C GLU A 12 -34.54 -36.41 10.34
N GLU A 13 -35.39 -35.40 10.13
CA GLU A 13 -35.04 -34.23 9.32
C GLU A 13 -33.95 -33.39 10.00
N MET A 14 -34.04 -33.19 11.32
CA MET A 14 -32.98 -32.55 12.12
C MET A 14 -31.67 -33.33 12.04
N LYS A 15 -31.71 -34.66 12.08
CA LYS A 15 -30.51 -35.50 11.94
C LYS A 15 -29.87 -35.36 10.57
N LYS A 16 -30.67 -35.35 9.48
CA LYS A 16 -30.17 -35.11 8.12
C LYS A 16 -29.56 -33.71 7.98
N ARG A 17 -30.21 -32.69 8.54
CA ARG A 17 -29.69 -31.32 8.56
C ARG A 17 -28.37 -31.22 9.33
N SER A 18 -28.27 -31.87 10.50
CA SER A 18 -27.02 -31.94 11.27
C SER A 18 -25.90 -32.59 10.48
N GLN A 19 -26.15 -33.74 9.86
CA GLN A 19 -25.16 -34.43 9.03
C GLN A 19 -24.71 -33.58 7.83
N GLN A 20 -25.62 -32.83 7.22
CA GLN A 20 -25.28 -31.91 6.12
C GLN A 20 -24.42 -30.74 6.61
N ILE A 21 -24.70 -30.21 7.80
CA ILE A 21 -23.87 -29.19 8.45
C ILE A 21 -22.48 -29.75 8.74
N ASP A 22 -22.39 -30.93 9.36
CA ASP A 22 -21.11 -31.59 9.67
C ASP A 22 -20.26 -31.83 8.43
N LYS A 23 -20.89 -32.28 7.33
CA LYS A 23 -20.22 -32.44 6.03
C LYS A 23 -19.69 -31.11 5.49
N THR A 24 -20.50 -30.05 5.56
CA THR A 24 -20.11 -28.70 5.11
C THR A 24 -18.94 -28.17 5.94
N LEU A 25 -18.98 -28.38 7.27
CA LEU A 25 -17.90 -28.00 8.18
C LEU A 25 -16.60 -28.76 7.91
N GLU A 26 -16.69 -30.06 7.58
CA GLU A 26 -15.52 -30.86 7.23
C GLU A 26 -14.89 -30.40 5.90
N GLU A 27 -15.72 -30.12 4.89
CA GLU A 27 -15.27 -29.58 3.60
C GLU A 27 -14.62 -28.19 3.76
N ASP A 28 -15.24 -27.30 4.53
CA ASP A 28 -14.68 -25.98 4.84
C ASP A 28 -13.37 -26.08 5.63
N SER A 29 -13.29 -26.98 6.61
CA SER A 29 -12.07 -27.25 7.38
C SER A 29 -10.92 -27.73 6.48
N ARG A 30 -11.21 -28.64 5.53
CA ARG A 30 -10.21 -29.09 4.54
C ARG A 30 -9.77 -27.96 3.61
N ARG A 31 -10.69 -27.07 3.20
CA ARG A 31 -10.37 -25.91 2.36
C ARG A 31 -9.48 -24.92 3.12
N LEU A 32 -9.85 -24.56 4.34
CA LEU A 32 -9.12 -23.62 5.20
C LEU A 32 -7.71 -24.13 5.52
N ARG A 33 -7.53 -25.44 5.73
CA ARG A 33 -6.20 -26.04 5.95
C ARG A 33 -5.26 -25.92 4.75
N ARG A 34 -5.79 -25.73 3.53
CA ARG A 34 -5.01 -25.57 2.30
C ARG A 34 -4.86 -24.10 1.89
N GLU A 35 -5.48 -23.19 2.63
CA GLU A 35 -5.43 -21.76 2.36
C GLU A 35 -4.14 -21.17 2.96
N CYS A 36 -3.34 -20.51 2.12
CA CYS A 36 -2.14 -19.82 2.55
C CYS A 36 -2.52 -18.41 3.00
N LYS A 37 -2.40 -18.18 4.31
CA LYS A 37 -2.69 -16.88 4.92
C LYS A 37 -1.46 -15.97 4.82
N ILE A 38 -1.61 -14.87 4.08
CA ILE A 38 -0.57 -13.85 3.90
C ILE A 38 -0.99 -12.57 4.59
N LEU A 39 -0.11 -12.02 5.41
CA LEU A 39 -0.34 -10.75 6.10
C LEU A 39 0.55 -9.65 5.50
N LEU A 40 -0.08 -8.56 5.03
CA LEU A 40 0.63 -7.36 4.57
C LEU A 40 0.86 -6.41 5.74
N LEU A 41 2.10 -6.26 6.17
CA LEU A 41 2.51 -5.35 7.25
C LEU A 41 3.43 -4.25 6.74
N GLY A 42 3.57 -3.17 7.52
CA GLY A 42 4.43 -2.03 7.20
C GLY A 42 3.80 -0.70 7.60
N SER A 43 4.61 0.36 7.63
CA SER A 43 4.18 1.72 7.97
C SER A 43 3.08 2.25 7.04
N GLY A 44 2.43 3.36 7.41
CA GLY A 44 1.55 4.09 6.50
C GLY A 44 2.24 4.37 5.16
N GLU A 45 1.49 4.29 4.06
CA GLU A 45 1.99 4.60 2.69
C GLU A 45 3.12 3.73 2.15
N SER A 46 3.54 2.68 2.85
CA SER A 46 4.58 1.73 2.38
C SER A 46 4.23 0.97 1.09
N GLY A 47 2.97 1.01 0.64
CA GLY A 47 2.51 0.39 -0.61
C GLY A 47 1.69 -0.89 -0.46
N LYS A 48 1.29 -1.27 0.78
CA LYS A 48 0.48 -2.45 1.07
C LYS A 48 -0.80 -2.53 0.23
N SER A 49 -1.65 -1.51 0.30
CA SER A 49 -2.90 -1.49 -0.46
C SER A 49 -2.67 -1.46 -1.97
N THR A 50 -1.57 -0.89 -2.45
CA THR A 50 -1.17 -0.96 -3.86
C THR A 50 -0.85 -2.39 -4.28
N ILE A 51 -0.20 -3.19 -3.41
CA ILE A 51 0.05 -4.61 -3.67
C ILE A 51 -1.26 -5.39 -3.74
N VAL A 52 -2.24 -5.12 -2.88
CA VAL A 52 -3.57 -5.75 -2.97
C VAL A 52 -4.25 -5.42 -4.30
N LYS A 53 -4.21 -4.14 -4.72
CA LYS A 53 -4.74 -3.71 -6.01
C LYS A 53 -4.05 -4.46 -7.17
N GLN A 54 -2.74 -4.66 -7.08
CA GLN A 54 -2.01 -5.48 -8.06
C GLN A 54 -2.45 -6.94 -8.06
N MET A 55 -2.76 -7.53 -6.90
CA MET A 55 -3.26 -8.92 -6.86
C MET A 55 -4.59 -9.06 -7.60
N LYS A 56 -5.46 -8.05 -7.53
CA LYS A 56 -6.68 -8.00 -8.32
C LYS A 56 -6.40 -7.94 -9.82
N ILE A 57 -5.48 -7.07 -10.25
CA ILE A 57 -5.06 -6.95 -11.66
C ILE A 57 -4.44 -8.24 -12.19
N ILE A 58 -3.57 -8.87 -11.40
CA ILE A 58 -2.78 -10.01 -11.84
C ILE A 58 -3.59 -11.32 -11.78
N HIS A 59 -4.42 -11.51 -10.76
CA HIS A 59 -5.06 -12.80 -10.44
C HIS A 59 -6.60 -12.79 -10.49
N GLN A 60 -7.26 -11.64 -10.60
CA GLN A 60 -8.73 -11.53 -10.57
C GLN A 60 -9.34 -10.80 -11.79
N LYS A 61 -8.66 -10.86 -12.94
CA LYS A 61 -9.12 -10.26 -14.22
C LYS A 61 -9.20 -8.72 -14.23
N GLY A 62 -8.52 -8.03 -13.31
CA GLY A 62 -8.53 -6.57 -13.29
C GLY A 62 -9.77 -5.96 -12.67
N TYR A 63 -10.00 -4.70 -13.00
CA TYR A 63 -11.15 -3.92 -12.54
C TYR A 63 -12.18 -3.79 -13.66
N SER A 64 -13.46 -3.99 -13.36
CA SER A 64 -14.53 -3.65 -14.29
C SER A 64 -14.67 -2.12 -14.42
N VAL A 65 -15.36 -1.65 -15.46
CA VAL A 65 -15.65 -0.22 -15.64
C VAL A 65 -16.40 0.36 -14.44
N ASP A 66 -17.37 -0.38 -13.89
CA ASP A 66 -18.11 0.04 -12.71
C ASP A 66 -17.22 0.15 -11.47
N GLU A 67 -16.29 -0.81 -11.28
CA GLU A 67 -15.34 -0.76 -10.17
C GLU A 67 -14.33 0.38 -10.32
N LEU A 68 -13.88 0.66 -11.54
CA LEU A 68 -13.02 1.81 -11.85
C LEU A 68 -13.76 3.12 -11.52
N ALA A 69 -15.04 3.24 -11.86
CA ALA A 69 -15.85 4.42 -11.58
C ALA A 69 -15.95 4.73 -10.07
N LEU A 70 -15.94 3.71 -9.20
CA LEU A 70 -15.94 3.91 -7.74
C LEU A 70 -14.69 4.65 -7.23
N TYR A 71 -13.58 4.64 -7.97
CA TYR A 71 -12.37 5.37 -7.58
C TYR A 71 -12.38 6.84 -8.00
N ARG A 72 -13.31 7.27 -8.86
CA ARG A 72 -13.32 8.61 -9.46
C ARG A 72 -13.26 9.73 -8.42
N SER A 73 -14.15 9.68 -7.42
CA SER A 73 -14.17 10.69 -6.34
C SER A 73 -12.86 10.70 -5.53
N THR A 74 -12.26 9.52 -5.29
CA THR A 74 -10.95 9.44 -4.61
C THR A 74 -9.85 10.09 -5.45
N ILE A 75 -9.83 9.84 -6.76
CA ILE A 75 -8.84 10.39 -7.68
C ILE A 75 -8.98 11.91 -7.80
N TYR A 76 -10.22 12.41 -7.94
CA TYR A 76 -10.51 13.85 -7.93
C TYR A 76 -10.01 14.52 -6.67
N LYS A 77 -10.32 13.94 -5.51
CA LYS A 77 -9.83 14.41 -4.23
C LYS A 77 -8.30 14.37 -4.16
N ASN A 78 -7.66 13.29 -4.59
CA ASN A 78 -6.19 13.21 -4.59
C ASN A 78 -5.55 14.27 -5.48
N LEU A 79 -6.08 14.52 -6.69
CA LEU A 79 -5.59 15.56 -7.59
C LEU A 79 -5.64 16.94 -6.93
N VAL A 80 -6.81 17.32 -6.40
CA VAL A 80 -7.03 18.64 -5.79
C VAL A 80 -6.24 18.79 -4.48
N ASP A 81 -6.23 17.76 -3.62
CA ASP A 81 -5.47 17.79 -2.36
C ASP A 81 -3.96 17.90 -2.62
N CYS A 82 -3.44 17.22 -3.65
CA CYS A 82 -2.03 17.34 -4.04
C CYS A 82 -1.71 18.75 -4.54
N ALA A 83 -2.57 19.34 -5.38
CA ALA A 83 -2.39 20.70 -5.89
C ALA A 83 -2.40 21.72 -4.74
N LYS A 84 -3.35 21.60 -3.82
CA LYS A 84 -3.42 22.43 -2.61
C LYS A 84 -2.20 22.28 -1.71
N ALA A 85 -1.69 21.06 -1.52
CA ALA A 85 -0.48 20.83 -0.75
C ALA A 85 0.74 21.50 -1.38
N LEU A 86 0.88 21.43 -2.70
CA LEU A 86 1.95 22.10 -3.44
C LEU A 86 1.87 23.63 -3.32
N ILE A 87 0.68 24.21 -3.51
CA ILE A 87 0.43 25.66 -3.33
C ILE A 87 0.68 26.09 -1.88
N GLY A 88 0.26 25.27 -0.91
CA GLY A 88 0.54 25.50 0.51
C GLY A 88 2.04 25.58 0.81
N ALA A 89 2.83 24.68 0.23
CA ALA A 89 4.29 24.69 0.34
C ALA A 89 4.91 25.92 -0.34
N MET A 90 4.43 26.30 -1.54
CA MET A 90 4.84 27.54 -2.21
C MET A 90 4.67 28.77 -1.30
N ARG A 91 3.48 28.93 -0.72
CA ARG A 91 3.18 30.03 0.21
C ARG A 91 4.04 29.96 1.48
N GLN A 92 4.22 28.78 2.05
CA GLN A 92 5.07 28.57 3.23
C GLN A 92 6.53 28.96 2.98
N PHE A 93 7.04 28.69 1.78
CA PHE A 93 8.42 28.98 1.41
C PHE A 93 8.62 30.38 0.82
N GLY A 94 7.55 31.16 0.66
CA GLY A 94 7.61 32.47 -0.01
C GLY A 94 8.04 32.37 -1.47
N ILE A 95 7.63 31.30 -2.16
CA ILE A 95 7.92 31.07 -3.58
C ILE A 95 6.67 31.40 -4.37
N ASP A 96 6.69 32.53 -5.06
CA ASP A 96 5.59 32.92 -5.94
C ASP A 96 5.67 32.20 -7.30
N PRO A 97 4.52 31.91 -7.95
CA PRO A 97 4.50 31.45 -9.32
C PRO A 97 5.23 32.42 -10.26
N ALA A 98 5.97 31.88 -11.24
CA ALA A 98 6.67 32.72 -12.22
C ALA A 98 5.69 33.43 -13.17
N THR A 99 4.51 32.85 -13.39
CA THR A 99 3.49 33.37 -14.30
C THR A 99 2.33 34.02 -13.52
N PRO A 100 1.88 35.25 -13.86
CA PRO A 100 0.75 35.90 -13.17
C PRO A 100 -0.54 35.07 -13.17
N THR A 101 -0.84 34.38 -14.27
CA THR A 101 -2.00 33.48 -14.37
C THR A 101 -1.97 32.35 -13.34
N ASN A 102 -0.77 31.86 -12.99
CA ASN A 102 -0.62 30.81 -11.99
C ASN A 102 -0.86 31.31 -10.56
N VAL A 103 -0.82 32.63 -10.32
CA VAL A 103 -1.27 33.23 -9.05
C VAL A 103 -2.78 33.08 -8.92
N GLU A 104 -3.53 33.49 -9.96
CA GLU A 104 -4.99 33.35 -9.98
C GLU A 104 -5.44 31.89 -9.92
N PHE A 105 -4.73 30.99 -10.62
CA PHE A 105 -4.99 29.55 -10.53
C PHE A 105 -4.70 28.99 -9.14
N SER A 106 -3.67 29.48 -8.45
CA SER A 106 -3.37 29.05 -7.09
C SER A 106 -4.51 29.41 -6.13
N ASP A 107 -5.04 30.64 -6.23
CA ASP A 107 -6.16 31.08 -5.41
C ASP A 107 -7.44 30.30 -5.73
N TYR A 108 -7.74 30.12 -7.02
CA TYR A 108 -8.86 29.29 -7.47
C TYR A 108 -8.79 27.85 -6.93
N LEU A 109 -7.64 27.19 -7.06
CA LEU A 109 -7.46 25.81 -6.61
C LEU A 109 -7.55 25.68 -5.09
N MET A 110 -7.08 26.68 -4.33
CA MET A 110 -7.18 26.69 -2.87
C MET A 110 -8.64 26.75 -2.39
N GLU A 111 -9.48 27.54 -3.07
CA GLU A 111 -10.90 27.67 -2.75
C GLU A 111 -11.75 26.51 -3.29
N TYR A 112 -11.32 25.87 -4.38
CA TYR A 112 -12.08 24.82 -5.06
C TYR A 112 -12.39 23.64 -4.13
N GLN A 113 -13.65 23.20 -4.11
CA GLN A 113 -14.09 22.02 -3.37
C GLN A 113 -14.57 20.96 -4.36
N VAL A 114 -14.09 19.73 -4.18
CA VAL A 114 -14.56 18.59 -4.96
C VAL A 114 -15.99 18.26 -4.50
N ASP A 115 -16.89 18.10 -5.46
CA ASP A 115 -18.26 17.70 -5.20
C ASP A 115 -18.31 16.30 -4.55
N PRO A 116 -19.11 16.09 -3.49
CA PRO A 116 -19.23 14.77 -2.87
C PRO A 116 -19.88 13.73 -3.80
N ASP A 117 -20.65 14.13 -4.80
CA ASP A 117 -21.23 13.24 -5.80
C ASP A 117 -20.15 12.76 -6.79
N PRO A 118 -19.83 11.45 -6.84
CA PRO A 118 -18.85 10.91 -7.79
C PRO A 118 -19.28 11.03 -9.26
N HIS A 119 -20.53 11.36 -9.56
CA HIS A 119 -21.02 11.58 -10.92
C HIS A 119 -20.83 13.01 -11.40
N THR A 120 -20.57 13.96 -10.50
CA THR A 120 -20.26 15.33 -10.87
C THR A 120 -18.80 15.41 -11.34
N PRO A 121 -18.53 15.77 -12.62
CA PRO A 121 -17.18 15.91 -13.11
C PRO A 121 -16.48 17.13 -12.48
N LEU A 122 -15.14 17.09 -12.44
CA LEU A 122 -14.36 18.29 -12.10
C LEU A 122 -14.60 19.38 -13.15
N ALA A 123 -14.50 20.64 -12.71
CA ALA A 123 -14.50 21.75 -13.65
C ALA A 123 -13.24 21.63 -14.55
N PRO A 124 -13.35 21.75 -15.89
CA PRO A 124 -12.19 21.65 -16.80
C PRO A 124 -11.05 22.61 -16.42
N LYS A 125 -11.40 23.79 -15.88
CA LYS A 125 -10.47 24.79 -15.34
C LYS A 125 -9.53 24.22 -14.27
N VAL A 126 -9.95 23.20 -13.49
CA VAL A 126 -9.07 22.52 -12.52
C VAL A 126 -7.92 21.82 -13.23
N GLY A 127 -8.21 21.08 -14.31
CA GLY A 127 -7.17 20.41 -15.10
C GLY A 127 -6.20 21.41 -15.72
N GLU A 128 -6.71 22.49 -16.31
CA GLU A 128 -5.89 23.57 -16.87
C GLU A 128 -5.01 24.24 -15.80
N ALA A 129 -5.58 24.60 -14.66
CA ALA A 129 -4.89 25.26 -13.57
C ALA A 129 -3.75 24.38 -13.00
N VAL A 130 -4.03 23.10 -12.75
CA VAL A 130 -3.02 22.17 -12.22
C VAL A 130 -1.91 21.93 -13.23
N THR A 131 -2.24 21.69 -14.51
CA THR A 131 -1.22 21.50 -15.55
C THR A 131 -0.34 22.74 -15.72
N SER A 132 -0.95 23.93 -15.75
CA SER A 132 -0.23 25.21 -15.88
C SER A 132 0.68 25.49 -14.69
N LEU A 133 0.21 25.20 -13.47
CA LEU A 133 1.02 25.36 -12.27
C LEU A 133 2.17 24.36 -12.22
N TRP A 134 1.94 23.09 -12.57
CA TRP A 134 2.97 22.04 -12.56
C TRP A 134 4.13 22.33 -13.53
N GLN A 135 3.84 23.00 -14.65
CA GLN A 135 4.84 23.42 -15.64
C GLN A 135 5.55 24.74 -15.29
N ASP A 136 5.16 25.41 -14.20
CA ASP A 136 5.75 26.67 -13.77
C ASP A 136 7.18 26.46 -13.26
N ARG A 137 8.09 27.37 -13.64
CA ARG A 137 9.51 27.30 -13.23
C ARG A 137 9.71 27.41 -11.71
N SER A 138 8.74 27.96 -10.98
CA SER A 138 8.78 28.03 -9.52
C SER A 138 8.71 26.65 -8.85
N ILE A 139 8.08 25.65 -9.49
CA ILE A 139 7.87 24.32 -8.91
C ILE A 139 9.17 23.60 -8.64
N GLU A 140 10.20 23.76 -9.48
CA GLU A 140 11.51 23.15 -9.27
C GLU A 140 12.08 23.52 -7.89
N LYS A 141 12.01 24.81 -7.53
CA LYS A 141 12.47 25.33 -6.22
C LYS A 141 11.67 24.78 -5.05
N VAL A 142 10.38 24.53 -5.24
CA VAL A 142 9.52 23.92 -4.21
C VAL A 142 9.91 22.46 -4.02
N MET A 143 10.13 21.74 -5.12
CA MET A 143 10.46 20.31 -5.11
C MET A 143 11.87 20.02 -4.61
N GLU A 144 12.81 20.96 -4.69
CA GLU A 144 14.11 20.89 -3.99
C GLU A 144 13.92 20.76 -2.47
N ARG A 145 12.84 21.34 -1.92
CA ARG A 145 12.50 21.34 -0.50
C ARG A 145 11.40 20.33 -0.15
N GLN A 146 11.17 19.32 -0.99
CA GLN A 146 10.11 18.32 -0.80
C GLN A 146 10.21 17.55 0.53
N SER A 147 11.38 17.43 1.15
CA SER A 147 11.53 16.80 2.47
C SER A 147 10.93 17.61 3.63
N GLU A 148 10.70 18.92 3.43
CA GLU A 148 10.22 19.84 4.46
C GLU A 148 8.68 19.94 4.54
N PHE A 149 7.98 19.38 3.56
CA PHE A 149 6.52 19.33 3.55
C PHE A 149 6.02 17.99 3.07
N TYR A 150 4.76 17.70 3.37
CA TYR A 150 4.14 16.48 2.90
C TYR A 150 3.53 16.67 1.52
N LEU A 151 3.98 15.86 0.56
CA LEU A 151 3.36 15.69 -0.74
C LEU A 151 3.17 14.20 -1.00
N MET A 152 2.01 13.83 -1.55
CA MET A 152 1.76 12.46 -1.95
C MET A 152 2.72 12.04 -3.07
N ASP A 153 3.30 10.85 -2.96
CA ASP A 153 4.27 10.33 -3.94
C ASP A 153 3.73 10.27 -5.38
N SER A 154 2.42 10.02 -5.56
CA SER A 154 1.78 9.99 -6.88
C SER A 154 1.39 11.37 -7.41
N ALA A 155 1.67 12.47 -6.70
CA ALA A 155 1.27 13.81 -7.12
C ALA A 155 1.75 14.16 -8.54
N PRO A 156 3.01 13.89 -8.94
CA PRO A 156 3.48 14.17 -10.31
C PRO A 156 2.62 13.50 -11.39
N TYR A 157 2.25 12.23 -11.18
CA TYR A 157 1.36 11.52 -12.10
C TYR A 157 -0.01 12.21 -12.23
N PHE A 158 -0.62 12.59 -11.10
CA PHE A 158 -1.91 13.27 -11.16
C PHE A 158 -1.82 14.63 -11.84
N PHE A 159 -0.71 15.35 -11.66
CA PHE A 159 -0.50 16.64 -12.32
C PHE A 159 -0.28 16.50 -13.82
N GLU A 160 0.49 15.50 -14.26
CA GLU A 160 0.69 15.18 -15.67
C GLU A 160 -0.62 14.75 -16.35
N GLU A 161 -1.49 14.07 -15.61
CA GLU A 161 -2.77 13.54 -16.10
C GLU A 161 -3.97 14.47 -15.79
N ALA A 162 -3.73 15.67 -15.24
CA ALA A 162 -4.77 16.53 -14.69
C ALA A 162 -5.85 16.91 -15.71
N THR A 163 -5.45 17.19 -16.95
CA THR A 163 -6.38 17.49 -18.05
C THR A 163 -7.26 16.29 -18.40
N ARG A 164 -6.72 15.06 -18.42
CA ARG A 164 -7.51 13.84 -18.66
C ARG A 164 -8.47 13.58 -17.50
N ILE A 165 -8.00 13.74 -16.26
CA ILE A 165 -8.80 13.51 -15.05
C ILE A 165 -9.95 14.53 -14.96
N ALA A 166 -9.73 15.79 -15.37
CA ALA A 166 -10.76 16.83 -15.34
C ALA A 166 -11.72 16.80 -16.56
N ALA A 167 -11.56 15.85 -17.49
CA ALA A 167 -12.46 15.73 -18.64
C ALA A 167 -13.87 15.29 -18.20
N PRO A 168 -14.95 15.81 -18.82
CA PRO A 168 -16.33 15.45 -18.43
C PRO A 168 -16.63 13.95 -18.53
N GLU A 169 -16.07 13.27 -19.52
CA GLU A 169 -16.25 11.84 -19.79
C GLU A 169 -15.18 10.97 -19.11
N TYR A 170 -14.49 11.50 -18.10
CA TYR A 170 -13.40 10.80 -17.44
C TYR A 170 -13.87 9.51 -16.76
N ILE A 171 -13.26 8.39 -17.16
CA ILE A 171 -13.34 7.10 -16.48
C ILE A 171 -11.94 6.72 -16.01
N PRO A 172 -11.74 6.43 -14.71
CA PRO A 172 -10.45 5.98 -14.21
C PRO A 172 -9.91 4.76 -14.93
N VAL A 173 -8.59 4.70 -15.08
CA VAL A 173 -7.87 3.51 -15.55
C VAL A 173 -7.16 2.81 -14.39
N GLU A 174 -6.69 1.58 -14.59
CA GLU A 174 -5.97 0.84 -13.55
C GLU A 174 -4.75 1.60 -13.01
N ALA A 175 -4.06 2.36 -13.87
CA ALA A 175 -2.94 3.21 -13.48
C ALA A 175 -3.34 4.33 -12.49
N ASP A 176 -4.55 4.88 -12.64
CA ASP A 176 -5.13 5.85 -11.70
C ASP A 176 -5.43 5.15 -10.38
N VAL A 177 -6.09 3.98 -10.43
CA VAL A 177 -6.48 3.19 -9.25
C VAL A 177 -5.26 2.76 -8.43
N LEU A 178 -4.18 2.32 -9.06
CA LEU A 178 -2.94 1.94 -8.37
C LEU A 178 -2.30 3.10 -7.61
N ARG A 179 -2.45 4.32 -8.13
CA ARG A 179 -1.89 5.55 -7.56
C ARG A 179 -2.84 6.28 -6.62
N ALA A 180 -4.13 5.99 -6.71
CA ALA A 180 -5.17 6.52 -5.84
C ALA A 180 -4.93 6.08 -4.40
N ARG A 181 -5.13 7.02 -3.49
CA ARG A 181 -4.90 6.84 -2.07
C ARG A 181 -6.16 7.15 -1.28
N THR A 182 -6.48 6.17 -0.46
CA THR A 182 -7.38 6.29 0.67
C THR A 182 -6.62 5.79 1.88
N LYS A 183 -6.75 6.48 3.02
CA LYS A 183 -6.17 5.99 4.27
C LYS A 183 -6.87 4.69 4.66
N THR A 184 -6.14 3.57 4.61
CA THR A 184 -6.65 2.26 5.01
C THR A 184 -6.92 2.23 6.51
N THR A 185 -8.17 1.94 6.88
CA THR A 185 -8.61 1.81 8.28
C THR A 185 -9.18 0.41 8.49
N GLY A 186 -8.79 -0.26 9.58
CA GLY A 186 -9.21 -1.63 9.86
C GLY A 186 -8.42 -2.69 9.10
N ILE A 187 -9.09 -3.80 8.83
CA ILE A 187 -8.53 -5.02 8.22
C ILE A 187 -9.39 -5.36 7.00
N TYR A 188 -8.76 -5.51 5.86
CA TYR A 188 -9.39 -5.92 4.61
C TYR A 188 -8.86 -7.28 4.19
N GLU A 189 -9.78 -8.17 3.82
CA GLU A 189 -9.45 -9.52 3.37
C GLU A 189 -9.66 -9.64 1.87
N THR A 190 -8.74 -10.32 1.18
CA THR A 190 -8.87 -10.63 -0.24
C THR A 190 -8.45 -12.06 -0.48
N ARG A 191 -9.29 -12.82 -1.20
CA ARG A 191 -9.01 -14.20 -1.58
C ARG A 191 -8.79 -14.32 -3.07
N PHE A 192 -7.73 -14.99 -3.48
CA PHE A 192 -7.43 -15.24 -4.88
C PHE A 192 -6.61 -16.51 -5.05
N SER A 193 -6.65 -17.06 -6.26
CA SER A 193 -5.86 -18.25 -6.61
C SER A 193 -4.59 -17.84 -7.33
N MET A 194 -3.45 -18.36 -6.88
CA MET A 194 -2.15 -18.16 -7.51
C MET A 194 -1.61 -19.52 -8.02
N GLY A 195 -2.11 -19.94 -9.19
CA GLY A 195 -1.92 -21.31 -9.68
C GLY A 195 -2.70 -22.30 -8.81
N SER A 196 -2.00 -23.26 -8.21
CA SER A 196 -2.60 -24.25 -7.29
C SER A 196 -2.75 -23.75 -5.84
N LEU A 197 -2.17 -22.60 -5.49
CA LEU A 197 -2.25 -22.04 -4.15
C LEU A 197 -3.51 -21.19 -3.99
N SER A 198 -4.29 -21.47 -2.94
CA SER A 198 -5.37 -20.60 -2.48
C SER A 198 -4.78 -19.57 -1.51
N ILE A 199 -4.79 -18.29 -1.89
CA ILE A 199 -4.23 -17.21 -1.07
C ILE A 199 -5.35 -16.46 -0.36
N HIS A 200 -5.16 -16.25 0.95
CA HIS A 200 -5.97 -15.35 1.76
C HIS A 200 -5.09 -14.23 2.29
N MET A 201 -5.20 -13.07 1.65
CA MET A 201 -4.38 -11.90 1.94
C MET A 201 -5.13 -10.94 2.86
N PHE A 202 -4.42 -10.45 3.88
CA PHE A 202 -4.91 -9.46 4.83
C PHE A 202 -4.14 -8.16 4.66
N ASP A 203 -4.84 -7.07 4.33
CA ASP A 203 -4.30 -5.70 4.32
C ASP A 203 -4.80 -4.94 5.53
N VAL A 204 -3.85 -4.40 6.29
CA VAL A 204 -4.13 -3.70 7.54
C VAL A 204 -3.65 -2.26 7.47
N GLY A 205 -4.34 -1.36 8.17
CA GLY A 205 -3.90 0.02 8.31
C GLY A 205 -2.48 0.11 8.90
N GLY A 206 -1.58 0.85 8.22
CA GLY A 206 -0.17 0.98 8.62
C GLY A 206 0.12 2.05 9.69
N GLN A 207 -0.86 2.93 9.93
CA GLN A 207 -0.74 4.04 10.86
C GLN A 207 -0.79 3.57 12.31
N ARG A 208 -0.18 4.33 13.22
CA ARG A 208 -0.03 3.92 14.63
C ARG A 208 -1.36 3.60 15.30
N SER A 209 -2.41 4.37 15.00
CA SER A 209 -3.76 4.17 15.52
C SER A 209 -4.37 2.82 15.13
N GLU A 210 -3.95 2.27 13.98
CA GLU A 210 -4.51 1.03 13.42
C GLU A 210 -3.78 -0.23 13.90
N ARG A 211 -2.53 -0.11 14.38
CA ARG A 211 -1.68 -1.26 14.72
C ARG A 211 -2.24 -2.13 15.84
N LYS A 212 -3.02 -1.55 16.76
CA LYS A 212 -3.69 -2.31 17.83
C LYS A 212 -4.66 -3.38 17.28
N LYS A 213 -5.19 -3.17 16.08
CA LYS A 213 -6.14 -4.09 15.42
C LYS A 213 -5.43 -5.29 14.78
N TRP A 214 -4.12 -5.20 14.52
CA TRP A 214 -3.37 -6.23 13.80
C TRP A 214 -3.44 -7.61 14.45
N ILE A 215 -3.49 -7.66 15.78
CA ILE A 215 -3.56 -8.91 16.54
C ILE A 215 -4.73 -9.82 16.10
N HIS A 216 -5.83 -9.24 15.60
CA HIS A 216 -7.00 -9.98 15.13
C HIS A 216 -6.76 -10.81 13.87
N CYS A 217 -5.60 -10.68 13.21
CA CYS A 217 -5.25 -11.45 12.03
C CYS A 217 -3.94 -12.26 12.17
N PHE A 218 -3.34 -12.35 13.37
CA PHE A 218 -2.04 -12.99 13.57
C PHE A 218 -2.07 -14.52 13.67
N GLU A 219 -3.23 -15.12 13.90
CA GLU A 219 -3.35 -16.58 14.00
C GLU A 219 -3.14 -17.27 12.65
N ASN A 220 -2.37 -18.36 12.66
CA ASN A 220 -2.13 -19.24 11.51
C ASN A 220 -1.61 -18.51 10.25
N VAL A 221 -0.77 -17.50 10.41
CA VAL A 221 -0.15 -16.79 9.29
C VAL A 221 0.98 -17.62 8.69
N THR A 222 0.84 -17.97 7.41
CA THR A 222 1.84 -18.74 6.64
C THR A 222 3.04 -17.87 6.28
N SER A 223 2.83 -16.63 5.86
CA SER A 223 3.90 -15.71 5.48
C SER A 223 3.51 -14.26 5.73
N ILE A 224 4.49 -13.44 6.08
CA ILE A 224 4.32 -11.98 6.16
C ILE A 224 5.00 -11.35 4.95
N ILE A 225 4.30 -10.44 4.29
CA ILE A 225 4.90 -9.50 3.36
C ILE A 225 5.03 -8.17 4.10
N PHE A 226 6.25 -7.81 4.50
CA PHE A 226 6.52 -6.55 5.17
C PHE A 226 6.97 -5.51 4.14
N CYS A 227 6.20 -4.43 3.99
CA CYS A 227 6.45 -3.36 3.02
C CYS A 227 7.19 -2.20 3.68
N VAL A 228 8.30 -1.82 3.06
CA VAL A 228 9.13 -0.66 3.42
C VAL A 228 9.17 0.27 2.22
N ALA A 229 8.83 1.54 2.41
CA ALA A 229 9.06 2.55 1.39
C ALA A 229 10.49 3.07 1.47
N LEU A 230 11.34 2.69 0.51
CA LEU A 230 12.72 3.13 0.45
C LEU A 230 12.83 4.66 0.35
N SER A 231 11.88 5.32 -0.32
CA SER A 231 11.87 6.77 -0.53
C SER A 231 11.60 7.61 0.72
N GLU A 232 11.26 7.01 1.85
CA GLU A 232 10.87 7.71 3.09
C GLU A 232 12.06 7.96 4.04
N TYR A 233 13.30 7.70 3.61
CA TYR A 233 14.52 7.84 4.45
C TYR A 233 14.82 9.26 4.94
N ASP A 234 14.34 10.28 4.24
CA ASP A 234 14.56 11.70 4.51
C ASP A 234 13.29 12.43 4.96
N GLN A 235 12.22 11.69 5.25
CA GLN A 235 10.91 12.22 5.62
C GLN A 235 10.59 11.98 7.09
N VAL A 236 9.74 12.83 7.65
CA VAL A 236 9.18 12.70 9.00
C VAL A 236 7.75 12.17 8.97
N LEU A 237 7.29 11.56 10.06
CA LEU A 237 5.92 11.04 10.14
C LEU A 237 4.89 12.18 10.07
N LEU A 238 3.77 11.90 9.41
CA LEU A 238 2.60 12.78 9.44
C LEU A 238 2.03 12.92 10.86
N GLU A 239 2.17 11.86 11.66
CA GLU A 239 1.66 11.79 13.02
C GLU A 239 2.60 12.47 14.03
N GLU A 240 3.88 12.62 13.70
CA GLU A 240 4.92 13.14 14.60
C GLU A 240 6.10 13.74 13.81
N SER A 241 6.23 15.08 13.83
CA SER A 241 7.17 15.82 12.96
C SER A 241 8.65 15.69 13.32
N ASN A 242 8.98 15.12 14.49
CA ASN A 242 10.35 14.91 14.96
C ASN A 242 10.90 13.52 14.62
N GLN A 243 10.07 12.62 14.06
CA GLN A 243 10.42 11.23 13.90
C GLN A 243 10.57 10.84 12.44
N ASN A 244 11.77 10.37 12.09
CA ASN A 244 12.07 9.87 10.76
C ASN A 244 11.25 8.60 10.42
N ARG A 245 10.65 8.57 9.22
CA ARG A 245 9.77 7.48 8.78
C ARG A 245 10.48 6.15 8.59
N MET A 246 11.72 6.15 8.08
CA MET A 246 12.50 4.92 7.92
C MET A 246 12.91 4.34 9.27
N MET A 247 13.25 5.17 10.24
CA MET A 247 13.52 4.73 11.62
C MET A 247 12.28 4.13 12.28
N GLU A 248 11.11 4.74 12.10
CA GLU A 248 9.83 4.15 12.53
C GLU A 248 9.57 2.79 11.86
N SER A 249 9.90 2.64 10.57
CA SER A 249 9.76 1.38 9.85
C SER A 249 10.67 0.28 10.42
N LEU A 250 11.92 0.62 10.81
CA LEU A 250 12.84 -0.29 11.49
C LEU A 250 12.31 -0.74 12.86
N VAL A 251 11.79 0.19 13.67
CA VAL A 251 11.18 -0.12 14.99
C VAL A 251 9.96 -1.02 14.82
N LEU A 252 9.11 -0.71 13.83
CA LEU A 252 7.95 -1.52 13.51
C LEU A 252 8.36 -2.93 13.06
N PHE A 253 9.37 -3.04 12.21
CA PHE A 253 9.88 -4.33 11.75
C PHE A 253 10.48 -5.15 12.90
N ASP A 254 11.28 -4.53 13.78
CA ASP A 254 11.83 -5.17 14.99
C ASP A 254 10.71 -5.81 15.84
N SER A 255 9.60 -5.08 16.02
CA SER A 255 8.45 -5.59 16.79
C SER A 255 7.72 -6.76 16.12
N VAL A 256 7.71 -6.81 14.78
CA VAL A 256 7.07 -7.87 14.01
C VAL A 256 7.98 -9.09 13.95
N VAL A 257 9.22 -8.95 13.47
CA VAL A 257 10.13 -10.08 13.23
C VAL A 257 10.48 -10.83 14.51
N ASN A 258 10.48 -10.15 15.66
CA ASN A 258 10.77 -10.77 16.96
C ASN A 258 9.51 -11.13 17.76
N SER A 259 8.32 -11.02 17.16
CA SER A 259 7.05 -11.38 17.81
C SER A 259 6.92 -12.90 17.98
N ARG A 260 6.43 -13.33 19.15
CA ARG A 260 6.12 -14.74 19.42
C ARG A 260 5.07 -15.32 18.47
N TRP A 261 4.20 -14.48 17.90
CA TRP A 261 3.19 -14.90 16.93
C TRP A 261 3.81 -15.43 15.62
N PHE A 262 5.04 -15.03 15.29
CA PHE A 262 5.64 -15.25 13.98
C PHE A 262 6.91 -16.11 14.00
N MET A 263 7.17 -16.84 15.09
CA MET A 263 8.41 -17.64 15.28
C MET A 263 8.67 -18.68 14.17
N ARG A 264 7.64 -19.09 13.42
CA ARG A 264 7.76 -20.04 12.31
C ARG A 264 7.33 -19.44 10.97
N THR A 265 7.07 -18.13 10.94
CA THR A 265 6.58 -17.46 9.75
C THR A 265 7.76 -16.97 8.91
N SER A 266 7.67 -17.16 7.60
CA SER A 266 8.64 -16.57 6.68
C SER A 266 8.33 -15.10 6.40
N ILE A 267 9.38 -14.28 6.35
CA ILE A 267 9.26 -12.84 6.13
C ILE A 267 9.74 -12.50 4.73
N ILE A 268 8.83 -12.02 3.90
CA ILE A 268 9.14 -11.45 2.60
C ILE A 268 9.22 -9.93 2.81
N LEU A 269 10.40 -9.36 2.56
CA LEU A 269 10.66 -7.93 2.76
C LEU A 269 10.60 -7.20 1.43
N PHE A 270 9.56 -6.40 1.23
CA PHE A 270 9.44 -5.55 0.06
C PHE A 270 10.07 -4.19 0.35
N LEU A 271 11.19 -3.94 -0.32
CA LEU A 271 11.85 -2.65 -0.38
C LEU A 271 11.25 -1.87 -1.57
N ASN A 272 10.08 -1.28 -1.30
CA ASN A 272 9.20 -0.64 -2.28
C ASN A 272 9.61 0.80 -2.59
N LYS A 273 9.00 1.38 -3.64
CA LYS A 273 9.23 2.75 -4.12
C LYS A 273 10.69 2.98 -4.54
N VAL A 274 11.32 1.96 -5.13
CA VAL A 274 12.73 2.01 -5.57
C VAL A 274 12.95 3.07 -6.66
N ASP A 275 11.94 3.36 -7.46
CA ASP A 275 11.88 4.42 -8.45
C ASP A 275 12.01 5.81 -7.82
N LEU A 276 11.19 6.10 -6.80
CA LEU A 276 11.24 7.37 -6.08
C LEU A 276 12.53 7.49 -5.25
N PHE A 277 12.99 6.38 -4.67
CA PHE A 277 14.26 6.33 -3.97
C PHE A 277 15.43 6.72 -4.88
N ARG A 278 15.50 6.14 -6.09
CA ARG A 278 16.48 6.48 -7.12
C ARG A 278 16.50 7.98 -7.44
N GLN A 279 15.32 8.57 -7.64
CA GLN A 279 15.21 10.00 -7.96
C GLN A 279 15.68 10.89 -6.79
N LYS A 280 15.39 10.50 -5.54
CA LYS A 280 15.73 11.30 -4.35
C LYS A 280 17.20 11.26 -3.96
N LEU A 281 17.88 10.13 -4.13
CA LEU A 281 19.28 9.97 -3.68
C LEU A 281 20.22 11.05 -4.23
N GLY A 282 19.98 11.57 -5.43
CA GLY A 282 20.80 12.62 -6.03
C GLY A 282 20.70 13.98 -5.32
N ARG A 283 19.51 14.32 -4.79
CA ARG A 283 19.20 15.61 -4.14
C ARG A 283 19.24 15.56 -2.61
N SER A 284 18.99 14.38 -2.03
CA SER A 284 18.94 14.14 -0.60
C SER A 284 19.85 12.96 -0.26
N PRO A 285 21.16 13.17 -0.05
CA PRO A 285 22.09 12.07 0.21
C PRO A 285 21.70 11.26 1.45
N LEU A 286 21.69 9.93 1.33
CA LEU A 286 21.31 9.02 2.44
C LEU A 286 22.18 9.22 3.70
N SER A 287 23.45 9.59 3.52
CA SER A 287 24.42 9.85 4.60
C SER A 287 24.00 10.98 5.54
N ASN A 288 23.14 11.90 5.08
CA ASN A 288 22.62 12.98 5.92
C ASN A 288 21.68 12.47 7.02
N TYR A 289 21.03 11.32 6.78
CA TYR A 289 20.07 10.70 7.70
C TYR A 289 20.63 9.43 8.35
N PHE A 290 21.61 8.80 7.71
CA PHE A 290 22.31 7.61 8.16
C PHE A 290 23.83 7.85 8.11
N PRO A 291 24.41 8.49 9.15
CA PRO A 291 25.81 8.91 9.14
C PRO A 291 26.82 7.77 8.99
N ASP A 292 26.43 6.53 9.32
CA ASP A 292 27.22 5.31 9.15
C ASP A 292 27.23 4.77 7.72
N TYR A 293 26.46 5.36 6.80
CA TYR A 293 26.44 4.99 5.39
C TYR A 293 27.48 5.77 4.57
N SER A 294 28.36 5.04 3.88
CA SER A 294 29.45 5.60 3.06
C SER A 294 29.35 5.24 1.56
N GLY A 295 28.24 4.66 1.12
CA GLY A 295 28.08 4.13 -0.25
C GLY A 295 27.80 5.19 -1.34
N GLY A 296 27.64 6.46 -0.97
CA GLY A 296 27.28 7.55 -1.89
C GLY A 296 25.87 7.39 -2.48
N ASN A 297 25.61 8.02 -3.62
CA ASN A 297 24.28 8.03 -4.26
C ASN A 297 23.99 6.76 -5.09
N ASP A 298 24.75 5.68 -4.89
CA ASP A 298 24.53 4.41 -5.59
C ASP A 298 23.33 3.67 -4.97
N ILE A 299 22.32 3.42 -5.81
CA ILE A 299 21.05 2.81 -5.39
C ILE A 299 21.26 1.41 -4.83
N ASN A 300 22.12 0.60 -5.46
CA ASN A 300 22.34 -0.77 -5.04
C ASN A 300 23.03 -0.83 -3.67
N ARG A 301 24.04 0.02 -3.44
CA ARG A 301 24.72 0.15 -2.15
C ARG A 301 23.77 0.67 -1.09
N ALA A 302 22.97 1.70 -1.40
CA ALA A 302 22.02 2.29 -0.49
C ALA A 302 20.91 1.29 -0.10
N SER A 303 20.34 0.57 -1.07
CA SER A 303 19.35 -0.50 -0.82
C SER A 303 19.93 -1.66 -0.03
N LYS A 304 21.17 -2.09 -0.31
CA LYS A 304 21.86 -3.14 0.47
C LYS A 304 22.13 -2.69 1.91
N TYR A 305 22.49 -1.43 2.10
CA TYR A 305 22.68 -0.85 3.43
C TYR A 305 21.38 -0.84 4.21
N LEU A 306 20.28 -0.37 3.63
CA LEU A 306 18.97 -0.38 4.30
C LEU A 306 18.54 -1.83 4.61
N LEU A 307 18.69 -2.76 3.67
CA LEU A 307 18.44 -4.18 3.91
C LEU A 307 19.28 -4.72 5.09
N TRP A 308 20.56 -4.36 5.15
CA TRP A 308 21.43 -4.72 6.27
C TRP A 308 20.89 -4.20 7.60
N ARG A 309 20.42 -2.95 7.66
CA ARG A 309 19.77 -2.38 8.87
C ARG A 309 18.54 -3.18 9.31
N PHE A 310 17.68 -3.60 8.37
CA PHE A 310 16.54 -4.47 8.67
C PHE A 310 16.98 -5.85 9.15
N ASN A 311 18.06 -6.41 8.60
CA ASN A 311 18.58 -7.70 9.04
C ASN A 311 19.20 -7.63 10.44
N GLN A 312 19.80 -6.50 10.84
CA GLN A 312 20.38 -6.33 12.18
C GLN A 312 19.34 -6.44 13.30
N VAL A 313 18.09 -6.04 13.06
CA VAL A 313 17.02 -6.12 14.07
C VAL A 313 16.35 -7.50 14.10
N ASN A 314 16.62 -8.39 13.14
CA ASN A 314 16.09 -9.77 13.09
C ASN A 314 16.83 -10.70 14.08
N ARG A 315 16.57 -10.52 15.38
CA ARG A 315 17.16 -11.31 16.47
C ARG A 315 16.57 -12.71 16.58
N ALA A 316 15.35 -12.91 16.10
CA ALA A 316 14.70 -14.21 15.99
C ALA A 316 15.28 -15.08 14.86
N HIS A 317 16.17 -14.52 14.02
CA HIS A 317 16.79 -15.20 12.89
C HIS A 317 15.76 -15.85 11.94
N LEU A 318 14.62 -15.19 11.75
CA LEU A 318 13.61 -15.63 10.78
C LEU A 318 14.16 -15.54 9.36
N ASN A 319 13.70 -16.44 8.48
CA ASN A 319 14.05 -16.39 7.06
C ASN A 319 13.51 -15.09 6.44
N LEU A 320 14.42 -14.27 5.94
CA LEU A 320 14.14 -12.96 5.35
C LEU A 320 14.42 -12.99 3.84
N TYR A 321 13.38 -12.77 3.03
CA TYR A 321 13.44 -12.81 1.57
C TYR A 321 13.23 -11.40 0.99
N PRO A 322 14.31 -10.65 0.69
CA PRO A 322 14.20 -9.27 0.25
C PRO A 322 13.93 -9.15 -1.25
N HIS A 323 13.04 -8.23 -1.62
CA HIS A 323 12.76 -7.87 -3.00
C HIS A 323 12.70 -6.35 -3.16
N LEU A 324 13.40 -5.82 -4.15
CA LEU A 324 13.21 -4.44 -4.59
C LEU A 324 11.94 -4.36 -5.44
N THR A 325 11.02 -3.48 -5.05
CA THR A 325 9.71 -3.39 -5.70
C THR A 325 9.35 -1.97 -6.09
N GLN A 326 8.56 -1.90 -7.16
CA GLN A 326 7.79 -0.71 -7.53
C GLN A 326 6.34 -1.16 -7.64
N ALA A 327 5.55 -0.96 -6.58
CA ALA A 327 4.17 -1.46 -6.51
C ALA A 327 3.26 -0.89 -7.61
N THR A 328 3.62 0.23 -8.23
CA THR A 328 2.89 0.82 -9.36
C THR A 328 3.24 0.19 -10.71
N ASP A 329 4.28 -0.65 -10.78
CA ASP A 329 4.68 -1.39 -11.99
C ASP A 329 4.18 -2.84 -11.91
N THR A 330 3.17 -3.14 -12.73
CA THR A 330 2.54 -4.46 -12.81
C THR A 330 3.53 -5.55 -13.25
N SER A 331 4.48 -5.25 -14.14
CA SER A 331 5.47 -6.22 -14.62
C SER A 331 6.47 -6.58 -13.51
N ASN A 332 6.94 -5.58 -12.78
CA ASN A 332 7.80 -5.78 -11.61
C ASN A 332 7.10 -6.66 -10.56
N ILE A 333 5.83 -6.36 -10.23
CA ILE A 333 5.09 -7.12 -9.22
C ILE A 333 4.78 -8.54 -9.69
N ARG A 334 4.49 -8.79 -10.97
CA ARG A 334 4.34 -10.15 -11.51
C ARG A 334 5.59 -11.01 -11.28
N LEU A 335 6.77 -10.46 -11.56
CA LEU A 335 8.05 -11.17 -11.37
C LEU A 335 8.34 -11.44 -9.88
N VAL A 336 8.14 -10.42 -9.03
CA VAL A 336 8.37 -10.55 -7.58
C VAL A 336 7.42 -11.58 -6.98
N PHE A 337 6.13 -11.56 -7.36
CA PHE A 337 5.17 -12.54 -6.84
C PHE A 337 5.40 -13.97 -7.35
N ALA A 338 6.02 -14.14 -8.51
CA ALA A 338 6.46 -15.47 -8.95
C ALA A 338 7.54 -16.04 -8.01
N ALA A 339 8.51 -15.23 -7.58
CA ALA A 339 9.52 -15.64 -6.59
C ALA A 339 8.92 -15.86 -5.19
N VAL A 340 7.96 -15.02 -4.78
CA VAL A 340 7.21 -15.19 -3.52
C VAL A 340 6.41 -16.49 -3.53
N LYS A 341 5.75 -16.82 -4.65
CA LYS A 341 5.03 -18.09 -4.82
C LYS A 341 5.94 -19.29 -4.57
N GLU A 342 7.13 -19.28 -5.15
CA GLU A 342 8.11 -20.34 -4.97
C GLU A 342 8.55 -20.47 -3.51
N THR A 343 8.83 -19.34 -2.85
CA THR A 343 9.21 -19.29 -1.44
C THR A 343 8.12 -19.89 -0.55
N ILE A 344 6.86 -19.49 -0.78
CA ILE A 344 5.70 -20.02 -0.04
C ILE A 344 5.55 -21.53 -0.26
N LEU A 345 5.69 -21.99 -1.51
CA LEU A 345 5.58 -23.41 -1.84
C LEU A 345 6.68 -24.24 -1.18
N GLN A 346 7.94 -23.77 -1.22
CA GLN A 346 9.06 -24.45 -0.59
C GLN A 346 8.88 -24.59 0.93
N ASN A 347 8.38 -23.53 1.59
CA ASN A 347 8.10 -23.58 3.03
C ASN A 347 6.96 -24.54 3.35
N ALA A 348 5.87 -24.52 2.57
CA ALA A 348 4.76 -25.46 2.73
C ALA A 348 5.20 -26.92 2.55
N LEU A 349 6.12 -27.19 1.61
CA LEU A 349 6.68 -28.52 1.40
C LEU A 349 7.58 -28.97 2.56
N LYS A 350 8.43 -28.10 3.10
CA LYS A 350 9.24 -28.37 4.30
C LYS A 350 8.37 -28.67 5.51
N ASP A 351 7.32 -27.88 5.73
CA ASP A 351 6.39 -28.09 6.85
C ASP A 351 5.61 -29.42 6.72
N SER A 352 5.41 -29.90 5.48
CA SER A 352 4.80 -31.21 5.21
C SER A 352 5.75 -32.41 5.37
N GLY A 353 7.05 -32.18 5.59
CA GLY A 353 8.07 -33.23 5.72
C GLY A 353 8.43 -33.94 4.41
N ILE A 354 8.09 -33.35 3.25
CA ILE A 354 8.42 -33.89 1.92
C ILE A 354 9.86 -33.49 1.50
N LEU A 355 10.37 -32.38 2.05
CA LEU A 355 11.71 -31.82 1.90
C LEU A 355 12.32 -31.67 3.29
#